data_AF-A0A3E0Q863-F1
#
_entry.id   AF-A0A3E0Q863-F1
#
_cell.length_a   1.000
_cell.length_b   1.000
_cell.length_c   1.000
_cell.angle_alpha   90.00
_cell.angle_beta   90.00
_cell.angle_gamma   90.00
#
_symmetry.space_group_name_H-M   'P 1'
#
loop_
_entity.id
_entity.type
_entity.pdbx_description
1 polymer ?
#
loop_
_entity_poly.entity_id
_entity_poly.type
_entity_poly.pdbx_seq_one_letter_code
_entity_poly.pdbx_strand_id
1 'polypeptide(L)'
;MTLILFWSAAAMVAYAYVLFPALVVLRGVLFRRGFVTRDTEPTVSIVVVAHNEARGIRHKLDNLLSLDYPRDRLEILVASDGSVDGTDEIVSSYADRGIRLLSFPRRGKIPALNDAVDLATGEILVFSDANSLYAEDAVRALVRPFADPSIGGVAGDQRYLPSTGENDTGERAYWNFDRMLKQSLSRAGSVTSATGAIYAIRRSLFVPAPSSVTDDFAVSTAVVLQGYRLVFSPQSVAYEPAATSTKFEFQRKVRIITRGLRGVVVRRPLLNPLRYGFYALQLFSHKVARRLVVLPLLVILVTTVLLWPQGGFYQWSAAALGAFLLCAALGALFARTRMGRCKLFALPCYFCMVNAASLQALFNLVGGRRIELWDTQRGVSTTEQPIRAAACAHEREVAS
;
A
#
# COMPACT_ATOMS: atom_id res chain seq x y z
N MET A 1 8.87 -17.04 34.87
CA MET A 1 8.77 -15.74 34.14
C MET A 1 9.23 -15.86 32.69
N THR A 2 10.47 -16.28 32.40
CA THR A 2 11.03 -16.40 31.03
C THR A 2 10.18 -17.25 30.08
N LEU A 3 9.65 -18.39 30.57
CA LEU A 3 8.77 -19.27 29.82
C LEU A 3 7.48 -18.56 29.34
N ILE A 4 6.87 -17.76 30.22
CA ILE A 4 5.65 -17.01 29.93
C ILE A 4 5.95 -15.95 28.85
N LEU A 5 7.07 -15.25 28.97
CA LEU A 5 7.50 -14.24 27.98
C LEU A 5 7.71 -14.87 26.60
N PHE A 6 8.41 -16.00 26.52
CA PHE A 6 8.63 -16.73 25.27
C PHE A 6 7.30 -17.11 24.60
N TRP A 7 6.40 -17.79 25.32
CA TRP A 7 5.13 -18.25 24.75
C TRP A 7 4.16 -17.11 24.44
N SER A 8 4.18 -16.03 25.22
CA SER A 8 3.37 -14.83 24.93
C SER A 8 3.84 -14.12 23.66
N ALA A 9 5.16 -14.01 23.47
CA ALA A 9 5.74 -13.44 22.26
C ALA A 9 5.48 -14.34 21.03
N ALA A 10 5.64 -15.66 21.18
CA ALA A 10 5.31 -16.62 20.13
C ALA A 10 3.82 -16.55 19.75
N ALA A 11 2.92 -16.46 20.73
CA ALA A 11 1.49 -16.29 20.50
C ALA A 11 1.18 -14.98 19.76
N MET A 12 1.88 -13.88 20.07
CA MET A 12 1.70 -12.60 19.37
C MET A 12 2.16 -12.68 17.90
N VAL A 13 3.26 -13.37 17.62
CA VAL A 13 3.75 -13.61 16.25
C VAL A 13 2.75 -14.48 15.48
N ALA A 14 2.30 -15.59 16.08
CA ALA A 14 1.29 -16.47 15.50
C ALA A 14 -0.04 -15.73 15.26
N TYR A 15 -0.43 -14.85 16.19
CA TYR A 15 -1.60 -14.00 16.04
C TYR A 15 -1.50 -13.09 14.81
N ALA A 16 -0.40 -12.36 14.68
CA ALA A 16 -0.22 -11.37 13.63
C ALA A 16 -0.17 -11.98 12.22
N TYR A 17 0.46 -13.15 12.07
CA TYR A 17 0.69 -13.78 10.77
C TYR A 17 -0.29 -14.90 10.39
N VAL A 18 -0.91 -15.56 11.37
CA VAL A 18 -1.76 -16.74 11.12
C VAL A 18 -3.18 -16.51 11.63
N LEU A 19 -3.35 -16.29 12.94
CA LEU A 19 -4.70 -16.26 13.53
C LEU A 19 -5.52 -15.08 13.03
N PHE A 20 -4.92 -13.89 12.89
CA PHE A 20 -5.65 -12.72 12.43
C PHE A 20 -6.09 -12.83 10.95
N PRO A 21 -5.23 -13.21 9.98
CA PRO A 21 -5.69 -13.48 8.61
C PRO A 21 -6.78 -14.56 8.56
N ALA A 22 -6.64 -15.66 9.31
CA ALA A 22 -7.66 -16.70 9.40
C ALA A 22 -8.99 -16.17 9.95
N LEU A 23 -8.95 -15.35 11.00
CA LEU A 23 -10.12 -14.70 11.59
C LEU A 23 -10.82 -13.77 10.58
N VAL A 24 -10.05 -13.02 9.78
CA VAL A 24 -10.59 -12.16 8.73
C VAL A 24 -11.29 -12.98 7.65
N VAL A 25 -10.68 -14.07 7.19
CA VAL A 25 -11.30 -14.98 6.20
C VAL A 25 -12.57 -15.60 6.77
N LEU A 26 -12.49 -16.16 7.98
CA LEU A 26 -13.63 -16.78 8.67
C LEU A 26 -14.78 -15.79 8.84
N ARG A 27 -14.51 -14.58 9.32
CA ARG A 27 -15.53 -13.55 9.46
C ARG A 27 -16.08 -13.10 8.12
N GLY A 28 -15.24 -12.97 7.10
CA GLY A 28 -15.65 -12.63 5.73
C GLY A 28 -16.47 -13.72 5.03
N VAL A 29 -16.47 -14.95 5.56
CA VAL A 29 -17.34 -16.05 5.14
C VAL A 29 -18.62 -16.08 5.97
N LEU A 30 -18.52 -16.02 7.30
CA LEU A 30 -19.67 -16.16 8.21
C LEU A 30 -20.57 -14.92 8.32
N PHE A 31 -19.99 -13.72 8.24
CA PHE A 31 -20.68 -12.45 8.48
C PHE A 31 -20.53 -11.49 7.29
N ARG A 32 -20.86 -11.98 6.10
CA ARG A 32 -20.76 -11.24 4.85
C ARG A 32 -21.63 -9.99 4.86
N ARG A 33 -21.00 -8.82 4.68
CA ARG A 33 -21.65 -7.54 4.44
C ARG A 33 -21.58 -7.18 2.96
N GLY A 34 -22.61 -7.59 2.21
CA GLY A 34 -22.79 -7.17 0.82
C GLY A 34 -22.96 -5.66 0.69
N PHE A 35 -22.91 -5.18 -0.54
CA PHE A 35 -23.25 -3.81 -0.93
C PHE A 35 -23.78 -3.84 -2.36
N VAL A 36 -24.58 -2.84 -2.73
CA VAL A 36 -25.13 -2.72 -4.08
C VAL A 36 -24.06 -2.21 -5.04
N THR A 37 -23.95 -2.86 -6.20
CA THR A 37 -23.15 -2.38 -7.33
C THR A 37 -24.07 -2.15 -8.52
N ARG A 38 -23.91 -1.02 -9.21
CA ARG A 38 -24.60 -0.75 -10.48
C ARG A 38 -23.67 -0.07 -11.45
N ASP A 39 -23.89 -0.25 -12.73
CA ASP A 39 -23.26 0.56 -13.76
C ASP A 39 -23.83 1.98 -13.67
N THR A 40 -23.11 2.84 -12.97
CA THR A 40 -23.37 4.27 -12.86
C THR A 40 -22.17 5.03 -13.39
N GLU A 41 -22.41 6.24 -13.88
CA GLU A 41 -21.37 7.12 -14.40
C GLU A 41 -21.44 8.47 -13.67
N PRO A 42 -21.18 8.54 -12.35
CA PRO A 42 -21.12 9.84 -11.66
C PRO A 42 -20.01 10.72 -12.25
N THR A 43 -20.04 12.02 -11.96
CA THR A 43 -18.89 12.87 -12.29
C THR A 43 -17.68 12.47 -11.46
N VAL A 44 -16.51 12.36 -12.10
CA VAL A 44 -15.27 11.88 -11.50
C VAL A 44 -14.16 12.91 -11.70
N SER A 45 -13.43 13.22 -10.63
CA SER A 45 -12.14 13.94 -10.71
C SER A 45 -11.00 12.99 -10.36
N ILE A 46 -10.14 12.70 -11.33
CA ILE A 46 -8.88 11.98 -11.12
C ILE A 46 -7.82 12.99 -10.67
N VAL A 47 -7.27 12.79 -9.48
CA VAL A 47 -6.21 13.60 -8.91
C VAL A 47 -4.90 12.80 -8.91
N VAL A 48 -3.92 13.30 -9.68
CA VAL A 48 -2.55 12.80 -9.72
C VAL A 48 -1.63 13.82 -9.07
N VAL A 49 -0.82 13.41 -8.09
CA VAL A 49 0.23 14.29 -7.55
C VAL A 49 1.58 13.88 -8.12
N ALA A 50 2.31 14.84 -8.69
CA ALA A 50 3.59 14.62 -9.34
C ALA A 50 4.68 15.51 -8.71
N HIS A 51 5.89 14.97 -8.60
CA HIS A 51 7.10 15.72 -8.32
C HIS A 51 8.26 15.06 -9.02
N ASN A 52 8.89 15.77 -9.95
CA ASN A 52 9.98 15.25 -10.77
C ASN A 52 9.65 13.88 -11.40
N GLU A 53 8.61 13.88 -12.24
CA GLU A 53 8.06 12.70 -12.91
C GLU A 53 8.19 12.76 -14.44
N ALA A 54 9.04 13.63 -15.00
CA ALA A 54 9.13 13.87 -16.45
C ALA A 54 9.35 12.59 -17.27
N ARG A 55 10.05 11.60 -16.69
CA ARG A 55 10.33 10.30 -17.32
C ARG A 55 9.09 9.43 -17.53
N GLY A 56 8.11 9.49 -16.62
CA GLY A 56 6.97 8.58 -16.61
C GLY A 56 5.63 9.25 -16.86
N ILE A 57 5.54 10.57 -16.64
CA ILE A 57 4.26 11.28 -16.62
C ILE A 57 3.54 11.18 -17.97
N ARG A 58 4.25 11.22 -19.10
CA ARG A 58 3.65 11.08 -20.45
C ARG A 58 2.81 9.80 -20.58
N HIS A 59 3.36 8.66 -20.17
CA HIS A 59 2.63 7.38 -20.19
C HIS A 59 1.41 7.40 -19.28
N LYS A 60 1.51 8.05 -18.12
CA LYS A 60 0.36 8.22 -17.23
C LYS A 60 -0.74 9.06 -17.86
N LEU A 61 -0.40 10.19 -18.48
CA LEU A 61 -1.37 11.07 -19.13
C LEU A 61 -2.07 10.35 -20.30
N ASP A 62 -1.32 9.70 -21.18
CA ASP A 62 -1.90 8.91 -22.28
C ASP A 62 -2.79 7.75 -21.77
N ASN A 63 -2.42 7.13 -20.65
CA ASN A 63 -3.24 6.09 -20.01
C ASN A 63 -4.55 6.64 -19.44
N LEU A 64 -4.54 7.79 -18.76
CA LEU A 64 -5.76 8.42 -18.29
C LEU A 64 -6.65 8.88 -19.45
N LEU A 65 -6.02 9.31 -20.56
CA LEU A 65 -6.71 9.64 -21.80
C LEU A 65 -7.14 8.42 -22.60
N SER A 66 -6.90 7.19 -22.17
CA SER A 66 -7.44 5.98 -22.80
C SER A 66 -8.47 5.24 -21.96
N LEU A 67 -8.91 5.80 -20.83
CA LEU A 67 -9.91 5.16 -19.98
C LEU A 67 -11.29 5.09 -20.66
N ASP A 68 -11.98 3.97 -20.48
CA ASP A 68 -13.39 3.79 -20.84
C ASP A 68 -14.28 4.47 -19.78
N TYR A 69 -14.43 5.79 -19.93
CA TYR A 69 -15.35 6.60 -19.14
C TYR A 69 -15.82 7.82 -19.95
N PRO A 70 -17.07 8.30 -19.78
CA PRO A 70 -17.56 9.48 -20.50
C PRO A 70 -16.70 10.72 -20.24
N ARG A 71 -16.21 11.36 -21.31
CA ARG A 71 -15.28 12.50 -21.23
C ARG A 71 -15.89 13.72 -20.58
N ASP A 72 -17.16 13.97 -20.82
CA ASP A 72 -17.96 15.03 -20.21
C ASP A 72 -18.17 14.84 -18.71
N ARG A 73 -17.85 13.64 -18.18
CA ARG A 73 -17.96 13.30 -16.75
C ARG A 73 -16.61 13.00 -16.09
N LEU A 74 -15.50 13.21 -16.81
CA LEU A 74 -14.16 12.92 -16.33
C LEU A 74 -13.28 14.17 -16.32
N GLU A 75 -12.94 14.63 -15.13
CA GLU A 75 -11.94 15.67 -14.90
C GLU A 75 -10.60 15.01 -14.54
N ILE A 76 -9.50 15.45 -15.16
CA ILE A 76 -8.15 14.99 -14.84
C ILE A 76 -7.31 16.16 -14.34
N LEU A 77 -6.94 16.11 -13.06
CA LEU A 77 -6.12 17.11 -12.39
C LEU A 77 -4.74 16.52 -12.09
N VAL A 78 -3.69 17.22 -12.52
CA VAL A 78 -2.31 16.89 -12.17
C VAL A 78 -1.75 18.01 -11.29
N ALA A 79 -1.57 17.70 -10.01
CA ALA A 79 -0.98 18.59 -9.02
C ALA A 79 0.54 18.41 -8.99
N SER A 80 1.28 19.41 -9.51
CA SER A 80 2.74 19.42 -9.43
C SER A 80 3.19 20.09 -8.13
N ASP A 81 3.99 19.37 -7.34
CA ASP A 81 4.53 19.84 -6.06
C ASP A 81 5.96 20.39 -6.23
N GLY A 82 6.11 21.41 -7.07
CA GLY A 82 7.39 22.09 -7.29
C GLY A 82 8.39 21.29 -8.12
N SER A 83 7.94 20.69 -9.23
CA SER A 83 8.80 19.97 -10.16
C SER A 83 9.78 20.91 -10.87
N VAL A 84 10.98 20.39 -11.19
CA VAL A 84 12.07 21.15 -11.85
C VAL A 84 12.71 20.39 -13.02
N ASP A 85 12.15 19.23 -13.40
CA ASP A 85 12.73 18.29 -14.36
C ASP A 85 12.02 18.27 -15.72
N GLY A 86 11.13 19.23 -16.01
CA GLY A 86 10.31 19.24 -17.22
C GLY A 86 8.88 18.68 -17.05
N THR A 87 8.50 18.24 -15.84
CA THR A 87 7.17 17.63 -15.60
C THR A 87 6.03 18.58 -15.96
N ASP A 88 6.10 19.85 -15.53
CA ASP A 88 5.03 20.83 -15.69
C ASP A 88 4.82 21.19 -17.18
N GLU A 89 5.90 21.29 -17.93
CA GLU A 89 5.89 21.53 -19.38
C GLU A 89 5.22 20.37 -20.12
N ILE A 90 5.55 19.13 -19.74
CA ILE A 90 4.93 17.95 -20.32
C ILE A 90 3.43 17.95 -20.02
N VAL A 91 3.02 18.18 -18.76
CA VAL A 91 1.59 18.17 -18.41
C VAL A 91 0.83 19.29 -19.11
N SER A 92 1.41 20.49 -19.18
CA SER A 92 0.80 21.64 -19.86
C SER A 92 0.55 21.38 -21.33
N SER A 93 1.40 20.57 -21.99
CA SER A 93 1.20 20.17 -23.39
C SER A 93 -0.02 19.28 -23.65
N TYR A 94 -0.72 18.83 -22.60
CA TYR A 94 -1.95 18.02 -22.69
C TYR A 94 -3.22 18.82 -22.35
N ALA A 95 -3.12 20.14 -22.17
CA ALA A 95 -4.24 20.98 -21.78
C ALA A 95 -5.40 20.95 -22.79
N ASP A 96 -5.09 20.91 -24.09
CA ASP A 96 -6.04 20.77 -25.20
C ASP A 96 -6.76 19.42 -25.22
N ARG A 97 -6.20 18.40 -24.56
CA ARG A 97 -6.76 17.05 -24.42
C ARG A 97 -7.56 16.88 -23.12
N GLY A 98 -7.79 17.95 -22.36
CA GLY A 98 -8.61 17.94 -21.14
C GLY A 98 -7.85 17.62 -19.85
N ILE A 99 -6.51 17.73 -19.84
CA ILE A 99 -5.70 17.57 -18.63
C ILE A 99 -5.39 18.94 -18.03
N ARG A 100 -5.70 19.13 -16.75
CA ARG A 100 -5.45 20.40 -16.06
C ARG A 100 -4.25 20.29 -15.12
N LEU A 101 -3.21 21.08 -15.39
CA LEU A 101 -2.08 21.26 -14.49
C LEU A 101 -2.45 22.22 -13.34
N LEU A 102 -2.11 21.83 -12.12
CA LEU A 102 -2.14 22.66 -10.93
C LEU A 102 -0.70 22.73 -10.38
N SER A 103 0.02 23.80 -10.69
CA SER A 103 1.42 23.95 -10.26
C SER A 103 1.49 24.66 -8.91
N PHE A 104 2.16 24.03 -7.94
CA PHE A 104 2.32 24.53 -6.58
C PHE A 104 3.80 24.61 -6.18
N PRO A 105 4.18 25.51 -5.26
CA PRO A 105 5.49 25.46 -4.62
C PRO A 105 5.69 24.16 -3.84
N ARG A 106 6.94 23.68 -3.79
CA ARG A 106 7.35 22.46 -3.08
C ARG A 106 6.99 22.52 -1.59
N ARG A 107 5.93 21.80 -1.20
CA ARG A 107 5.44 21.66 0.19
C ARG A 107 5.22 20.19 0.58
N GLY A 108 5.35 19.26 -0.36
CA GLY A 108 5.13 17.83 -0.18
C GLY A 108 3.82 17.36 -0.83
N LYS A 109 3.74 16.05 -1.09
CA LYS A 109 2.60 15.40 -1.77
C LYS A 109 1.24 15.77 -1.18
N ILE A 110 1.13 15.82 0.15
CA ILE A 110 -0.17 15.98 0.83
C ILE A 110 -0.74 17.39 0.71
N PRO A 111 0.02 18.47 0.99
CA PRO A 111 -0.45 19.82 0.70
C PRO A 111 -0.92 20.00 -0.75
N ALA A 112 -0.14 19.54 -1.74
CA ALA A 112 -0.54 19.60 -3.14
C ALA A 112 -1.82 18.78 -3.42
N LEU A 113 -1.98 17.61 -2.79
CA LEU A 113 -3.20 16.81 -2.90
C LEU A 113 -4.42 17.53 -2.33
N ASN A 114 -4.30 18.14 -1.14
CA ASN A 114 -5.40 18.85 -0.50
C ASN A 114 -5.85 20.04 -1.37
N ASP A 115 -4.90 20.86 -1.83
CA ASP A 115 -5.19 22.03 -2.66
C ASP A 115 -5.79 21.62 -4.03
N ALA A 116 -5.38 20.48 -4.59
CA ALA A 116 -5.96 19.95 -5.81
C ALA A 116 -7.40 19.44 -5.63
N VAL A 117 -7.71 18.83 -4.48
CA VAL A 117 -9.06 18.37 -4.17
C VAL A 117 -10.02 19.55 -3.98
N ASP A 118 -9.57 20.66 -3.40
CA ASP A 118 -10.39 21.87 -3.25
C ASP A 118 -10.83 22.45 -4.61
N LEU A 119 -10.05 22.20 -5.67
CA LEU A 119 -10.34 22.61 -7.04
C LEU A 119 -11.10 21.56 -7.86
N ALA A 120 -11.31 20.36 -7.30
CA ALA A 120 -11.96 19.23 -7.97
C ALA A 120 -13.49 19.33 -7.92
N THR A 121 -14.13 19.00 -9.05
CA THR A 121 -15.58 19.22 -9.24
C THR A 121 -16.41 17.95 -9.18
N GLY A 122 -15.81 16.77 -9.41
CA GLY A 122 -16.49 15.50 -9.47
C GLY A 122 -17.14 15.08 -8.15
N GLU A 123 -18.28 14.39 -8.26
CA GLU A 123 -18.95 13.75 -7.13
C GLU A 123 -18.06 12.69 -6.46
N ILE A 124 -17.26 12.00 -7.26
CA ILE A 124 -16.28 11.01 -6.84
C ILE A 124 -14.86 11.51 -7.12
N LEU A 125 -14.02 11.46 -6.09
CA LEU A 125 -12.59 11.72 -6.23
C LEU A 125 -11.87 10.38 -6.43
N VAL A 126 -11.05 10.28 -7.47
CA VAL A 126 -10.17 9.14 -7.73
C VAL A 126 -8.73 9.59 -7.56
N PHE A 127 -7.95 8.88 -6.76
CA PHE A 127 -6.56 9.21 -6.48
C PHE A 127 -5.63 8.20 -7.13
N SER A 128 -4.59 8.72 -7.78
CA SER A 128 -3.59 7.91 -8.45
C SER A 128 -2.18 8.42 -8.18
N ASP A 129 -1.27 7.48 -7.94
CA ASP A 129 0.16 7.77 -8.05
C ASP A 129 0.56 7.98 -9.52
N ALA A 130 1.59 8.80 -9.75
CA ALA A 130 2.06 9.17 -11.10
C ALA A 130 2.69 8.00 -11.89
N ASN A 131 3.09 6.93 -11.21
CA ASN A 131 3.65 5.70 -11.80
C ASN A 131 2.67 4.52 -11.88
N SER A 132 1.41 4.74 -11.51
CA SER A 132 0.37 3.71 -11.55
C SER A 132 -0.46 3.85 -12.82
N LEU A 133 -0.50 2.82 -13.65
CA LEU A 133 -1.25 2.81 -14.91
C LEU A 133 -2.54 2.00 -14.76
N TYR A 134 -3.67 2.58 -15.12
CA TYR A 134 -4.98 1.98 -14.92
C TYR A 134 -5.32 1.04 -16.07
N ALA A 135 -6.01 -0.07 -15.77
CA ALA A 135 -6.73 -0.81 -16.79
C ALA A 135 -7.81 0.10 -17.42
N GLU A 136 -8.20 -0.19 -18.65
CA GLU A 136 -9.10 0.66 -19.44
C GLU A 136 -10.46 0.85 -18.75
N ASP A 137 -10.99 -0.20 -18.13
CA ASP A 137 -12.26 -0.23 -17.41
C ASP A 137 -12.14 0.10 -15.90
N ALA A 138 -10.93 0.44 -15.42
CA ALA A 138 -10.65 0.51 -13.99
C ALA A 138 -11.54 1.52 -13.26
N VAL A 139 -11.77 2.70 -13.84
CA VAL A 139 -12.61 3.75 -13.23
C VAL A 139 -14.07 3.31 -13.19
N ARG A 140 -14.59 2.70 -14.27
CA ARG A 140 -15.95 2.13 -14.30
C ARG A 140 -16.13 1.10 -13.20
N ALA A 141 -15.18 0.17 -13.06
CA ALA A 141 -15.18 -0.82 -11.98
C ALA A 141 -15.03 -0.21 -10.58
N LEU A 142 -14.33 0.92 -10.46
CA LEU A 142 -14.09 1.63 -9.19
C LEU A 142 -15.34 2.38 -8.71
N VAL A 143 -16.15 2.91 -9.64
CA VAL A 143 -17.33 3.73 -9.27
C VAL A 143 -18.59 2.91 -8.99
N ARG A 144 -18.71 1.70 -9.55
CA ARG A 144 -19.87 0.80 -9.36
C ARG A 144 -20.35 0.65 -7.91
N PRO A 145 -19.48 0.50 -6.90
CA PRO A 145 -19.90 0.35 -5.51
C PRO A 145 -20.56 1.61 -4.90
N PHE A 146 -20.36 2.80 -5.48
CA PHE A 146 -21.01 4.02 -4.98
C PHE A 146 -22.52 4.08 -5.28
N ALA A 147 -23.06 3.11 -6.01
CA ALA A 147 -24.52 2.92 -6.11
C ALA A 147 -25.15 2.66 -4.72
N ASP A 148 -24.38 2.13 -3.76
CA ASP A 148 -24.78 1.98 -2.37
C ASP A 148 -24.40 3.25 -1.56
N PRO A 149 -25.38 3.95 -0.96
CA PRO A 149 -25.11 5.16 -0.17
C PRO A 149 -24.21 4.93 1.05
N SER A 150 -24.15 3.70 1.59
CA SER A 150 -23.30 3.36 2.74
C SER A 150 -21.81 3.25 2.37
N ILE A 151 -21.50 3.14 1.07
CA ILE A 151 -20.13 3.10 0.56
C ILE A 151 -19.65 4.54 0.37
N GLY A 152 -18.64 4.91 1.15
CA GLY A 152 -18.00 6.21 1.06
C GLY A 152 -16.63 6.17 0.37
N GLY A 153 -16.06 4.97 0.18
CA GLY A 153 -14.83 4.79 -0.57
C GLY A 153 -14.61 3.37 -1.08
N VAL A 154 -13.77 3.26 -2.11
CA VAL A 154 -13.43 2.01 -2.79
C VAL A 154 -11.92 1.97 -3.01
N ALA A 155 -11.26 0.89 -2.57
CA ALA A 155 -9.87 0.59 -2.90
C ALA A 155 -9.82 -0.31 -4.14
N GLY A 156 -8.96 0.01 -5.10
CA GLY A 156 -8.70 -0.83 -6.26
C GLY A 156 -7.57 -1.83 -6.03
N ASP A 157 -7.33 -2.65 -7.05
CA ASP A 157 -6.37 -3.76 -7.06
C ASP A 157 -5.06 -3.34 -7.72
N GLN A 158 -4.06 -3.04 -6.89
CA GLN A 158 -2.69 -2.80 -7.34
C GLN A 158 -2.01 -4.11 -7.73
N ARG A 159 -1.46 -4.16 -8.94
CA ARG A 159 -0.68 -5.29 -9.48
C ARG A 159 0.68 -4.79 -9.93
N TYR A 160 1.71 -5.60 -9.73
CA TYR A 160 3.04 -5.33 -10.27
C TYR A 160 3.18 -5.98 -11.64
N LEU A 161 3.79 -5.27 -12.58
CA LEU A 161 4.19 -5.85 -13.86
C LEU A 161 5.33 -6.86 -13.62
N PRO A 162 5.31 -8.03 -14.29
CA PRO A 162 6.37 -9.03 -14.16
C PRO A 162 7.76 -8.43 -14.47
N SER A 163 8.75 -8.73 -13.64
CA SER A 163 10.15 -8.49 -13.98
C SER A 163 10.59 -9.51 -15.05
N THR A 164 11.33 -9.07 -16.07
CA THR A 164 11.85 -9.97 -17.10
C THR A 164 12.81 -11.00 -16.47
N GLY A 165 12.45 -12.29 -16.55
CA GLY A 165 13.36 -13.40 -16.22
C GLY A 165 13.22 -14.04 -14.84
N GLU A 166 12.22 -13.70 -14.03
CA GLU A 166 11.96 -14.39 -12.75
C GLU A 166 10.74 -15.31 -12.82
N ASN A 167 10.92 -16.56 -12.36
CA ASN A 167 9.83 -17.51 -12.14
C ASN A 167 8.95 -17.02 -10.97
N ASP A 168 7.95 -16.22 -11.34
CA ASP A 168 7.02 -15.40 -10.57
C ASP A 168 5.93 -16.21 -9.81
N THR A 169 6.14 -17.50 -9.53
CA THR A 169 5.12 -18.32 -8.83
C THR A 169 4.90 -17.90 -7.38
N GLY A 170 5.97 -17.57 -6.65
CA GLY A 170 5.88 -17.17 -5.24
C GLY A 170 5.36 -15.75 -5.04
N GLU A 171 5.73 -14.84 -5.93
CA GLU A 171 5.26 -13.45 -5.89
C GLU A 171 3.78 -13.37 -6.29
N ARG A 172 3.35 -14.06 -7.35
CA ARG A 172 1.92 -14.25 -7.65
C ARG A 172 1.13 -14.82 -6.49
N ALA A 173 1.64 -15.86 -5.82
CA ALA A 173 0.97 -16.44 -4.66
C ALA A 173 0.79 -15.43 -3.52
N TYR A 174 1.81 -14.61 -3.25
CA TYR A 174 1.73 -13.54 -2.26
C TYR A 174 0.67 -12.49 -2.62
N TRP A 175 0.66 -12.01 -3.88
CA TRP A 175 -0.31 -11.03 -4.35
C TRP A 175 -1.74 -11.57 -4.36
N ASN A 176 -1.91 -12.83 -4.75
CA ASN A 176 -3.20 -13.52 -4.67
C ASN A 176 -3.70 -13.62 -3.23
N PHE A 177 -2.80 -13.93 -2.28
CA PHE A 177 -3.14 -13.96 -0.86
C PHE A 177 -3.53 -12.56 -0.34
N ASP A 178 -2.79 -11.51 -0.69
CA ASP A 178 -3.12 -10.13 -0.31
C ASP A 178 -4.49 -9.70 -0.86
N ARG A 179 -4.78 -10.01 -2.13
CA ARG A 179 -6.08 -9.75 -2.76
C ARG A 179 -7.20 -10.50 -2.07
N MET A 180 -7.03 -11.80 -1.81
CA MET A 180 -8.00 -12.62 -1.09
C MET A 180 -8.27 -12.04 0.31
N LEU A 181 -7.23 -11.57 1.00
CA LEU A 181 -7.36 -10.95 2.31
C LEU A 181 -8.12 -9.63 2.24
N LYS A 182 -7.83 -8.75 1.26
CA LYS A 182 -8.58 -7.50 1.01
C LYS A 182 -10.05 -7.76 0.71
N GLN A 183 -10.36 -8.73 -0.15
CA GLN A 183 -11.74 -9.15 -0.41
C GLN A 183 -12.43 -9.64 0.86
N SER A 184 -11.74 -10.43 1.67
CA SER A 184 -12.26 -10.94 2.95
C SER A 184 -12.50 -9.82 3.97
N LEU A 185 -11.59 -8.84 4.06
CA LEU A 185 -11.77 -7.63 4.87
C LEU A 185 -13.00 -6.83 4.42
N SER A 186 -13.14 -6.60 3.11
CA SER A 186 -14.29 -5.91 2.51
C SER A 186 -15.60 -6.63 2.83
N ARG A 187 -15.63 -7.97 2.69
CA ARG A 187 -16.78 -8.80 3.09
C ARG A 187 -17.06 -8.74 4.58
N ALA A 188 -16.03 -8.64 5.42
CA ALA A 188 -16.17 -8.50 6.87
C ALA A 188 -16.62 -7.08 7.31
N GLY A 189 -16.68 -6.12 6.39
CA GLY A 189 -17.20 -4.77 6.61
C GLY A 189 -16.50 -3.72 5.76
N SER A 190 -15.21 -3.50 6.02
CA SER A 190 -14.36 -2.54 5.31
C SER A 190 -12.93 -3.08 5.20
N VAL A 191 -12.19 -2.65 4.17
CA VAL A 191 -10.73 -2.81 4.14
C VAL A 191 -10.05 -1.82 5.08
N THR A 192 -8.85 -2.15 5.57
CA THR A 192 -8.15 -1.33 6.58
C THR A 192 -7.69 0.03 6.08
N SER A 193 -7.37 0.13 4.79
CA SER A 193 -6.99 1.35 4.08
C SER A 193 -6.91 1.03 2.60
N ALA A 194 -6.92 2.06 1.77
CA ALA A 194 -6.57 1.96 0.36
C ALA A 194 -5.03 1.94 0.15
N THR A 195 -4.64 1.77 -1.12
CA THR A 195 -3.28 1.92 -1.64
C THR A 195 -3.23 3.12 -2.60
N GLY A 196 -2.16 3.92 -2.54
CA GLY A 196 -1.98 5.10 -3.39
C GLY A 196 -2.07 4.87 -4.91
N ALA A 197 -1.89 3.63 -5.36
CA ALA A 197 -2.01 3.29 -6.77
C ALA A 197 -3.40 3.59 -7.34
N ILE A 198 -4.47 3.16 -6.67
CA ILE A 198 -5.84 3.33 -7.15
C ILE A 198 -6.86 3.24 -6.02
N TYR A 199 -7.57 4.33 -5.77
CA TYR A 199 -8.72 4.35 -4.88
C TYR A 199 -9.62 5.55 -5.14
N ALA A 200 -10.87 5.45 -4.69
CA ALA A 200 -11.85 6.49 -4.82
C ALA A 200 -12.59 6.76 -3.51
N ILE A 201 -13.08 7.98 -3.33
CA ILE A 201 -14.01 8.36 -2.27
C ILE A 201 -15.12 9.27 -2.82
N ARG A 202 -16.22 9.37 -2.08
CA ARG A 202 -17.16 10.50 -2.29
C ARG A 202 -16.48 11.81 -1.92
N ARG A 203 -16.57 12.82 -2.79
CA ARG A 203 -15.98 14.14 -2.54
C ARG A 203 -16.47 14.75 -1.23
N SER A 204 -17.75 14.58 -0.91
CA SER A 204 -18.38 15.05 0.34
C SER A 204 -17.78 14.47 1.63
N LEU A 205 -17.00 13.39 1.53
CA LEU A 205 -16.33 12.73 2.66
C LEU A 205 -14.84 13.06 2.73
N PHE A 206 -14.31 13.87 1.81
CA PHE A 206 -12.91 14.27 1.86
C PHE A 206 -12.64 15.12 3.11
N VAL A 207 -11.55 14.79 3.80
CA VAL A 207 -11.03 15.57 4.91
C VAL A 207 -9.54 15.79 4.64
N PRO A 208 -9.05 17.05 4.59
CA PRO A 208 -7.65 17.33 4.32
C PRO A 208 -6.71 16.50 5.20
N ALA A 209 -5.74 15.85 4.57
CA ALA A 209 -4.79 15.00 5.27
C ALA A 209 -3.65 15.83 5.87
N PRO A 210 -3.13 15.47 7.06
CA PRO A 210 -1.92 16.08 7.60
C PRO A 210 -0.66 15.71 6.79
N SER A 211 0.33 16.60 6.66
CA SER A 211 1.54 16.39 5.84
C SER A 211 2.41 15.18 6.22
N SER A 212 2.34 14.74 7.49
CA SER A 212 3.24 13.74 8.07
C SER A 212 2.76 12.28 8.02
N VAL A 213 1.60 12.01 7.42
CA VAL A 213 1.01 10.66 7.30
C VAL A 213 1.02 10.17 5.86
N THR A 214 0.63 8.94 5.56
CA THR A 214 0.42 8.53 4.16
C THR A 214 -0.95 8.99 3.69
N ASP A 215 -1.03 9.59 2.50
CA ASP A 215 -2.25 10.16 1.92
C ASP A 215 -3.35 9.10 1.78
N ASP A 216 -3.04 7.98 1.13
CA ASP A 216 -3.96 6.86 0.92
C ASP A 216 -4.59 6.37 2.23
N PHE A 217 -3.79 6.20 3.28
CA PHE A 217 -4.25 5.82 4.60
C PHE A 217 -5.11 6.93 5.23
N ALA A 218 -4.66 8.17 5.20
CA ALA A 218 -5.33 9.27 5.87
C ALA A 218 -6.69 9.59 5.25
N VAL A 219 -6.77 9.62 3.92
CA VAL A 219 -7.97 9.91 3.14
C VAL A 219 -8.95 8.74 3.22
N SER A 220 -8.50 7.52 2.93
CA SER A 220 -9.41 6.35 2.94
C SER A 220 -9.96 6.02 4.34
N THR A 221 -9.19 6.26 5.40
CA THR A 221 -9.69 6.04 6.77
C THR A 221 -10.58 7.18 7.27
N ALA A 222 -10.53 8.37 6.66
CA ALA A 222 -11.47 9.47 6.97
C ALA A 222 -12.90 9.09 6.62
N VAL A 223 -13.09 8.30 5.56
CA VAL A 223 -14.39 7.72 5.17
C VAL A 223 -14.96 6.88 6.32
N VAL A 224 -14.16 5.96 6.87
CA VAL A 224 -14.58 5.07 7.96
C VAL A 224 -14.81 5.84 9.25
N LEU A 225 -14.02 6.88 9.51
CA LEU A 225 -14.18 7.75 10.67
C LEU A 225 -15.55 8.48 10.67
N GLN A 226 -16.08 8.77 9.49
CA GLN A 226 -17.39 9.38 9.28
C GLN A 226 -18.55 8.35 9.27
N GLY A 227 -18.27 7.07 9.53
CA GLY A 227 -19.29 6.02 9.63
C GLY A 227 -19.62 5.32 8.31
N TYR A 228 -18.95 5.67 7.21
CA TYR A 228 -19.11 5.03 5.92
C TYR A 228 -18.20 3.81 5.77
N ARG A 229 -18.47 2.99 4.75
CA ARG A 229 -17.66 1.82 4.44
C ARG A 229 -16.61 2.13 3.38
N LEU A 230 -15.45 1.50 3.53
CA LEU A 230 -14.37 1.47 2.55
C LEU A 230 -14.27 0.04 2.02
N VAL A 231 -14.67 -0.21 0.78
CA VAL A 231 -14.73 -1.56 0.19
C VAL A 231 -13.61 -1.79 -0.82
N PHE A 232 -13.47 -3.02 -1.31
CA PHE A 232 -12.45 -3.39 -2.29
C PHE A 232 -13.09 -3.82 -3.62
N SER A 233 -12.63 -3.23 -4.73
CA SER A 233 -13.03 -3.60 -6.09
C SER A 233 -11.86 -4.33 -6.79
N PRO A 234 -11.89 -5.68 -6.89
CA PRO A 234 -10.82 -6.44 -7.52
C PRO A 234 -10.73 -6.24 -9.05
N GLN A 235 -11.79 -5.70 -9.66
CA GLN A 235 -11.86 -5.38 -11.09
C GLN A 235 -11.26 -4.01 -11.41
N SER A 236 -11.14 -3.13 -10.41
CA SER A 236 -10.50 -1.81 -10.58
C SER A 236 -8.98 -1.96 -10.51
N VAL A 237 -8.34 -2.32 -11.61
CA VAL A 237 -6.91 -2.68 -11.63
C VAL A 237 -6.01 -1.47 -11.93
N ALA A 238 -4.92 -1.35 -11.18
CA ALA A 238 -3.79 -0.49 -11.53
C ALA A 238 -2.47 -1.28 -11.53
N TYR A 239 -1.65 -1.03 -12.54
CA TYR A 239 -0.35 -1.65 -12.76
C TYR A 239 0.77 -0.70 -12.35
N GLU A 240 1.73 -1.21 -11.58
CA GLU A 240 2.98 -0.52 -11.28
C GLU A 240 4.19 -1.29 -11.79
N PRO A 241 5.26 -0.60 -12.21
CA PRO A 241 6.52 -1.26 -12.50
C PRO A 241 7.11 -1.87 -11.21
N ALA A 242 7.69 -3.07 -11.33
CA ALA A 242 8.45 -3.68 -10.24
C ALA A 242 9.60 -2.74 -9.82
N ALA A 243 9.79 -2.55 -8.52
CA ALA A 243 10.83 -1.65 -8.01
C ALA A 243 12.22 -2.25 -8.29
N THR A 244 13.04 -1.56 -9.10
CA THR A 244 14.33 -2.07 -9.58
C THR A 244 15.53 -1.75 -8.68
N SER A 245 15.39 -0.86 -7.68
CA SER A 245 16.56 -0.35 -6.92
C SER A 245 16.59 -0.83 -5.46
N THR A 246 17.45 -1.81 -5.18
CA THR A 246 17.74 -2.30 -3.81
C THR A 246 18.42 -1.25 -2.92
N LYS A 247 19.11 -0.26 -3.51
CA LYS A 247 20.01 0.66 -2.77
C LYS A 247 19.28 1.55 -1.76
N PHE A 248 18.01 1.87 -1.99
CA PHE A 248 17.21 2.75 -1.13
C PHE A 248 16.01 2.06 -0.47
N GLU A 249 15.93 0.73 -0.55
CA GLU A 249 14.80 -0.04 -0.03
C GLU A 249 14.60 0.14 1.48
N PHE A 250 15.69 0.15 2.26
CA PHE A 250 15.60 0.34 3.71
C PHE A 250 14.95 1.68 4.08
N GLN A 251 15.44 2.78 3.51
CA GLN A 251 14.90 4.13 3.77
C GLN A 251 13.44 4.24 3.31
N ARG A 252 13.11 3.64 2.16
CA ARG A 252 11.73 3.55 1.67
C ARG A 252 10.82 2.84 2.67
N LYS A 253 11.25 1.69 3.22
CA LYS A 253 10.49 0.94 4.23
C LYS A 253 10.35 1.71 5.55
N VAL A 254 11.43 2.32 6.06
CA VAL A 254 11.38 3.18 7.25
C VAL A 254 10.34 4.27 7.07
N ARG A 255 10.38 5.01 5.95
CA ARG A 255 9.41 6.06 5.64
C ARG A 255 7.97 5.55 5.63
N ILE A 256 7.69 4.47 4.88
CA ILE A 256 6.34 3.90 4.74
C ILE A 256 5.80 3.44 6.11
N ILE A 257 6.63 2.77 6.91
CA ILE A 257 6.22 2.27 8.23
C ILE A 257 6.03 3.45 9.20
N THR A 258 6.93 4.44 9.24
CA THR A 258 6.81 5.63 10.09
C THR A 258 5.54 6.42 9.78
N ARG A 259 5.31 6.78 8.51
CA ARG A 259 4.11 7.53 8.08
C ARG A 259 2.85 6.72 8.34
N GLY A 260 2.91 5.40 8.12
CA GLY A 260 1.80 4.49 8.38
C GLY A 260 1.44 4.38 9.86
N LEU A 261 2.41 4.25 10.78
CA LEU A 261 2.15 4.20 12.22
C LEU A 261 1.66 5.55 12.74
N ARG A 262 2.25 6.65 12.26
CA ARG A 262 1.78 8.00 12.58
C ARG A 262 0.35 8.24 12.12
N GLY A 263 -0.01 7.72 10.94
CA GLY A 263 -1.38 7.71 10.45
C GLY A 263 -2.35 7.06 11.43
N VAL A 264 -1.99 5.88 11.99
CA VAL A 264 -2.81 5.21 13.00
C VAL A 264 -2.94 6.06 14.27
N VAL A 265 -1.86 6.72 14.72
CA VAL A 265 -1.90 7.61 15.90
C VAL A 265 -2.85 8.80 15.66
N VAL A 266 -2.76 9.45 14.49
CA VAL A 266 -3.67 10.53 14.09
C VAL A 266 -5.11 10.04 14.03
N ARG A 267 -5.33 8.81 13.54
CA ARG A 267 -6.64 8.16 13.42
C ARG A 267 -6.97 7.25 14.61
N ARG A 268 -6.39 7.49 15.80
CA ARG A 268 -6.62 6.68 17.01
C ARG A 268 -8.09 6.49 17.40
N PRO A 269 -9.05 7.40 17.12
CA PRO A 269 -10.45 7.12 17.42
C PRO A 269 -10.97 5.83 16.75
N LEU A 270 -10.44 5.46 15.58
CA LEU A 270 -10.77 4.23 14.86
C LEU A 270 -10.37 2.96 15.61
N LEU A 271 -9.50 3.06 16.63
CA LEU A 271 -9.10 1.94 17.47
C LEU A 271 -10.10 1.65 18.59
N ASN A 272 -11.18 2.41 18.73
CA ASN A 272 -12.23 2.14 19.71
C ASN A 272 -13.17 1.01 19.20
N PRO A 273 -13.11 -0.20 19.79
CA PRO A 273 -13.93 -1.33 19.34
C PRO A 273 -15.41 -1.14 19.66
N LEU A 274 -15.78 -0.32 20.64
CA LEU A 274 -17.17 -0.02 20.98
C LEU A 274 -17.85 0.81 19.89
N ARG A 275 -17.08 1.63 19.16
CA ARG A 275 -17.59 2.49 18.10
C ARG A 275 -17.44 1.90 16.70
N TYR A 276 -16.30 1.24 16.43
CA TYR A 276 -15.97 0.75 15.09
C TYR A 276 -15.95 -0.79 14.98
N GLY A 277 -16.26 -1.51 16.06
CA GLY A 277 -16.41 -2.96 16.06
C GLY A 277 -15.17 -3.68 15.52
N PHE A 278 -15.41 -4.60 14.58
CA PHE A 278 -14.34 -5.39 13.95
C PHE A 278 -13.30 -4.53 13.21
N TYR A 279 -13.67 -3.35 12.72
CA TYR A 279 -12.72 -2.48 12.03
C TYR A 279 -11.57 -2.01 12.95
N ALA A 280 -11.87 -1.75 14.23
CA ALA A 280 -10.83 -1.40 15.21
C ALA A 280 -9.80 -2.53 15.37
N LEU A 281 -10.28 -3.79 15.45
CA LEU A 281 -9.42 -4.96 15.50
C LEU A 281 -8.61 -5.14 14.21
N GLN A 282 -9.23 -4.93 13.05
CA GLN A 282 -8.54 -5.00 11.75
C GLN A 282 -7.41 -3.98 11.68
N LEU A 283 -7.71 -2.73 12.06
CA LEU A 283 -6.76 -1.63 12.01
C LEU A 283 -5.59 -1.88 12.97
N PHE A 284 -5.86 -2.26 14.21
CA PHE A 284 -4.84 -2.60 15.19
C PHE A 284 -3.96 -3.76 14.71
N SER A 285 -4.58 -4.86 14.33
CA SER A 285 -3.83 -6.09 14.00
C SER A 285 -2.98 -5.93 12.75
N HIS A 286 -3.52 -5.30 11.71
CA HIS A 286 -2.83 -5.17 10.42
C HIS A 286 -1.86 -3.98 10.37
N LYS A 287 -2.22 -2.83 10.97
CA LYS A 287 -1.42 -1.60 10.88
C LYS A 287 -0.55 -1.32 12.10
N VAL A 288 -0.75 -2.03 13.23
CA VAL A 288 0.08 -1.92 14.43
C VAL A 288 0.77 -3.25 14.74
N ALA A 289 0.03 -4.30 15.12
CA ALA A 289 0.63 -5.55 15.60
C ALA A 289 1.55 -6.20 14.57
N ARG A 290 1.10 -6.34 13.32
CA ARG A 290 1.93 -6.87 12.22
C ARG A 290 3.15 -6.00 11.92
N ARG A 291 3.05 -4.67 12.07
CA ARG A 291 4.15 -3.74 11.81
C ARG A 291 5.17 -3.70 12.95
N LEU A 292 4.79 -4.05 14.18
CA LEU A 292 5.64 -4.02 15.36
C LEU A 292 6.03 -5.43 15.84
N VAL A 293 5.90 -6.43 14.96
CA VAL A 293 6.26 -7.83 15.26
C VAL A 293 7.74 -8.00 15.60
N VAL A 294 8.59 -7.02 15.25
CA VAL A 294 9.98 -6.97 15.68
C VAL A 294 10.12 -7.05 17.21
N LEU A 295 9.19 -6.48 17.98
CA LEU A 295 9.25 -6.49 19.45
C LEU A 295 9.10 -7.91 20.03
N PRO A 296 8.05 -8.68 19.74
CA PRO A 296 7.98 -10.07 20.20
C PRO A 296 9.08 -10.94 19.60
N LEU A 297 9.58 -10.67 18.40
CA LEU A 297 10.73 -11.40 17.85
C LEU A 297 12.02 -11.18 18.66
N LEU A 298 12.27 -9.95 19.13
CA LEU A 298 13.39 -9.67 20.03
C LEU A 298 13.22 -10.35 21.40
N VAL A 299 11.99 -10.41 21.91
CA VAL A 299 11.69 -11.18 23.15
C VAL A 299 11.98 -12.66 22.94
N ILE A 300 11.55 -13.25 21.82
CA ILE A 300 11.87 -14.65 21.47
C ILE A 300 13.39 -14.84 21.39
N LEU A 301 14.11 -13.96 20.69
CA LEU A 301 15.57 -14.04 20.55
C LEU A 301 16.28 -14.11 21.91
N VAL A 302 15.94 -13.21 22.84
CA VAL A 302 16.56 -13.18 24.18
C VAL A 302 16.13 -14.38 25.02
N THR A 303 14.82 -14.65 25.07
CA THR A 303 14.28 -15.71 25.94
C THR A 303 14.69 -17.11 25.49
N THR A 304 14.89 -17.35 24.19
CA THR A 304 15.35 -18.64 23.67
C THR A 304 16.75 -19.00 24.18
N VAL A 305 17.66 -18.02 24.25
CA VAL A 305 19.01 -18.23 24.82
C VAL A 305 18.92 -18.52 26.32
N LEU A 306 18.10 -17.77 27.05
CA LEU A 306 17.92 -17.95 28.50
C LEU A 306 17.24 -19.29 28.86
N LEU A 307 16.42 -19.83 27.96
CA LEU A 307 15.73 -21.12 28.13
C LEU A 307 16.56 -22.31 27.66
N TRP A 308 17.81 -22.12 27.22
CA TRP A 308 18.70 -23.21 26.78
C TRP A 308 18.79 -24.41 27.76
N PRO A 309 18.85 -24.21 29.10
CA PRO A 309 18.92 -25.34 30.04
C PRO A 309 17.60 -26.12 30.20
N GLN A 310 16.47 -25.60 29.70
CA GLN A 310 15.13 -26.12 29.99
C GLN A 310 14.70 -27.28 29.07
N GLY A 311 15.56 -27.71 28.15
CA GLY A 311 15.36 -28.92 27.35
C GLY A 311 15.61 -28.75 25.85
N GLY A 312 15.57 -29.87 25.14
CA GLY A 312 15.97 -29.96 23.73
C GLY A 312 15.19 -29.03 22.80
N PHE A 313 13.90 -28.78 23.07
CA PHE A 313 13.09 -27.84 22.26
C PHE A 313 13.70 -26.43 22.18
N TYR A 314 14.16 -25.89 23.31
CA TYR A 314 14.74 -24.54 23.36
C TYR A 314 16.14 -24.49 22.75
N GLN A 315 16.91 -25.59 22.89
CA GLN A 315 18.22 -25.73 22.25
C GLN A 315 18.10 -25.77 20.71
N TRP A 316 17.16 -26.56 20.19
CA TRP A 316 16.84 -26.60 18.76
C TRP A 316 16.33 -25.25 18.25
N SER A 317 15.47 -24.58 19.02
CA SER A 317 14.97 -23.23 18.68
C SER A 317 16.10 -22.21 18.62
N ALA A 318 17.04 -22.24 19.58
CA ALA A 318 18.22 -21.37 19.60
C ALA A 318 19.12 -21.64 18.39
N ALA A 319 19.38 -22.92 18.08
CA ALA A 319 20.18 -23.32 16.92
C ALA A 319 19.54 -22.88 15.60
N ALA A 320 18.23 -23.07 15.44
CA ALA A 320 17.49 -22.64 14.26
C ALA A 320 17.52 -21.12 14.09
N LEU A 321 17.36 -20.37 15.18
CA LEU A 321 17.44 -18.90 15.16
C LEU A 321 18.86 -18.42 14.84
N GLY A 322 19.88 -19.05 15.41
CA GLY A 322 21.28 -18.78 15.09
C GLY A 322 21.59 -19.04 13.61
N ALA A 323 21.14 -20.16 13.06
CA ALA A 323 21.28 -20.49 11.64
C ALA A 323 20.54 -19.48 10.74
N PHE A 324 19.34 -19.05 11.13
CA PHE A 324 18.58 -18.02 10.41
C PHE A 324 19.34 -16.68 10.39
N LEU A 325 19.84 -16.22 11.53
CA LEU A 325 20.59 -14.98 11.64
C LEU A 325 21.93 -15.06 10.89
N LEU A 326 22.60 -16.21 10.91
CA LEU A 326 23.80 -16.45 10.11
C LEU A 326 23.47 -16.36 8.61
N CYS A 327 22.38 -16.98 8.15
CA CYS A 327 21.94 -16.87 6.76
C CYS A 327 21.63 -15.42 6.37
N ALA A 328 20.99 -14.64 7.26
CA ALA A 328 20.72 -13.23 7.03
C ALA A 328 22.03 -12.41 6.93
N ALA A 329 22.99 -12.66 7.83
CA ALA A 329 24.28 -11.99 7.83
C ALA A 329 25.10 -12.31 6.57
N LEU A 330 25.12 -13.59 6.15
CA LEU A 330 25.76 -14.02 4.90
C LEU A 330 25.07 -13.38 3.69
N GLY A 331 23.73 -13.30 3.69
CA GLY A 331 22.97 -12.61 2.64
C GLY A 331 23.33 -11.14 2.51
N ALA A 332 23.51 -10.45 3.64
CA ALA A 332 23.93 -9.05 3.66
C ALA A 332 25.39 -8.88 3.20
N LEU A 333 26.31 -9.71 3.71
CA LEU A 333 27.74 -9.67 3.37
C LEU A 333 27.98 -9.96 1.89
N PHE A 334 27.25 -10.92 1.34
CA PHE A 334 27.38 -11.39 -0.04
C PHE A 334 26.30 -10.82 -0.96
N ALA A 335 25.63 -9.72 -0.61
CA ALA A 335 24.51 -9.15 -1.38
C ALA A 335 24.87 -8.83 -2.85
N ARG A 336 26.15 -8.61 -3.15
CA ARG A 336 26.66 -8.34 -4.51
C ARG A 336 27.03 -9.59 -5.30
N THR A 337 27.06 -10.77 -4.68
CA THR A 337 27.44 -12.02 -5.34
C THR A 337 26.20 -12.84 -5.71
N ARG A 338 26.37 -13.82 -6.61
CA ARG A 338 25.31 -14.77 -6.97
C ARG A 338 24.81 -15.56 -5.76
N MET A 339 25.72 -15.89 -4.84
CA MET A 339 25.40 -16.65 -3.62
C MET A 339 24.47 -15.85 -2.69
N GLY A 340 24.74 -14.57 -2.42
CA GLY A 340 23.85 -13.77 -1.56
C GLY A 340 22.47 -13.51 -2.16
N ARG A 341 22.32 -13.63 -3.49
CA ARG A 341 21.03 -13.54 -4.19
C ARG A 341 20.21 -14.83 -4.15
N CYS A 342 20.77 -15.95 -3.69
CA CYS A 342 20.02 -17.18 -3.50
C CYS A 342 18.94 -16.98 -2.42
N LYS A 343 17.74 -17.54 -2.64
CA LYS A 343 16.58 -17.38 -1.74
C LYS A 343 16.88 -17.76 -0.28
N LEU A 344 17.77 -18.74 -0.06
CA LEU A 344 18.22 -19.17 1.26
C LEU A 344 18.82 -18.04 2.11
N PHE A 345 19.54 -17.09 1.48
CA PHE A 345 20.20 -15.98 2.17
C PHE A 345 19.44 -14.66 1.96
N ALA A 346 18.89 -14.45 0.77
CA ALA A 346 18.16 -13.24 0.42
C ALA A 346 16.88 -13.06 1.26
N LEU A 347 16.11 -14.14 1.50
CA LEU A 347 14.86 -14.04 2.27
C LEU A 347 15.09 -13.71 3.75
N PRO A 348 15.99 -14.40 4.50
CA PRO A 348 16.34 -13.99 5.87
C PRO A 348 16.89 -12.57 5.94
N CYS A 349 17.78 -12.19 5.02
CA CYS A 349 18.34 -10.83 4.96
C CYS A 349 17.23 -9.78 4.76
N TYR A 350 16.30 -10.01 3.82
CA TYR A 350 15.17 -9.11 3.58
C TYR A 350 14.24 -9.03 4.80
N PHE A 351 13.94 -10.16 5.44
CA PHE A 351 13.12 -10.21 6.65
C PHE A 351 13.75 -9.39 7.79
N CYS A 352 15.05 -9.55 8.04
CA CYS A 352 15.79 -8.75 9.03
C CYS A 352 15.78 -7.26 8.67
N MET A 353 15.98 -6.90 7.39
CA MET A 353 15.96 -5.51 6.91
C MET A 353 14.61 -4.83 7.16
N VAL A 354 13.50 -5.52 6.88
CA VAL A 354 12.14 -4.97 7.13
C VAL A 354 11.87 -4.79 8.63
N ASN A 355 12.31 -5.73 9.48
CA ASN A 355 12.15 -5.63 10.93
C ASN A 355 13.05 -4.53 11.54
N ALA A 356 14.28 -4.37 11.04
CA ALA A 356 15.14 -3.25 11.41
C ALA A 356 14.52 -1.91 11.01
N ALA A 357 13.92 -1.82 9.81
CA ALA A 357 13.20 -0.64 9.36
C ALA A 357 11.98 -0.33 10.25
N SER A 358 11.26 -1.37 10.70
CA SER A 358 10.18 -1.23 11.67
C SER A 358 10.65 -0.68 13.02
N LEU A 359 11.76 -1.19 13.55
CA LEU A 359 12.32 -0.71 14.81
C LEU A 359 12.76 0.76 14.71
N GLN A 360 13.46 1.14 13.64
CA GLN A 360 13.80 2.54 13.37
C GLN A 360 12.54 3.41 13.24
N ALA A 361 11.48 2.90 12.59
CA ALA A 361 10.23 3.62 12.45
C ALA A 361 9.51 3.83 13.79
N LEU A 362 9.61 2.87 14.72
CA LEU A 362 9.11 3.01 16.09
C LEU A 362 9.88 4.11 16.85
N PHE A 363 11.21 4.13 16.75
CA PHE A 363 12.01 5.21 17.34
C PHE A 363 11.68 6.58 16.75
N ASN A 364 11.47 6.66 15.43
CA ASN A 364 11.02 7.90 14.79
C ASN A 364 9.67 8.38 15.34
N LEU A 365 8.73 7.46 15.58
CA LEU A 365 7.41 7.77 16.11
C LEU A 365 7.49 8.27 17.57
N VAL A 366 8.20 7.54 18.43
CA VAL A 366 8.38 7.90 19.85
C VAL A 366 9.15 9.21 19.99
N GLY A 367 10.18 9.42 19.17
CA GLY A 367 10.95 10.66 19.12
C GLY A 367 10.26 11.81 18.36
N GLY A 368 9.01 11.65 17.91
CA GLY A 368 8.23 12.71 17.26
C GLY A 368 8.66 13.10 15.84
N ARG A 369 9.68 12.46 15.25
CA ARG A 369 10.24 12.78 13.93
C ARG A 369 9.17 12.70 12.84
N ARG A 370 9.10 13.73 11.98
CA ARG A 370 8.14 13.84 10.86
C ARG A 370 8.89 13.68 9.54
N ILE A 371 8.37 12.87 8.63
CA ILE A 371 8.92 12.69 7.28
C ILE A 371 7.90 13.22 6.28
N GLU A 372 8.06 14.49 5.89
CA GLU A 372 7.07 15.24 5.09
C GLU A 372 7.50 15.34 3.63
N LEU A 373 8.75 15.75 3.38
CA LEU A 373 9.35 15.86 2.05
C LEU A 373 10.09 14.58 1.66
N TRP A 374 10.02 14.24 0.37
CA TRP A 374 10.78 13.13 -0.19
C TRP A 374 10.98 13.31 -1.70
N ASP A 375 12.22 13.15 -2.16
CA ASP A 375 12.53 13.16 -3.59
C ASP A 375 12.44 11.76 -4.20
N THR A 376 11.78 11.68 -5.35
CA THR A 376 11.59 10.47 -6.14
C THR A 376 12.94 9.94 -6.64
N GLN A 377 13.49 8.96 -5.93
CA GLN A 377 14.74 8.30 -6.32
C GLN A 377 14.45 7.02 -7.12
N ARG A 378 14.03 7.17 -8.37
CA ARG A 378 13.87 6.04 -9.30
C ARG A 378 15.16 5.86 -10.11
N GLY A 379 15.76 4.67 -10.01
CA GLY A 379 16.93 4.30 -10.81
C GLY A 379 16.57 4.30 -12.30
N VAL A 380 17.57 4.52 -13.16
CA VAL A 380 17.41 4.40 -14.62
C VAL A 380 17.01 2.95 -14.94
N SER A 381 15.76 2.70 -15.29
CA SER A 381 15.37 1.43 -15.91
C SER A 381 15.61 1.56 -17.42
N THR A 382 16.63 0.87 -17.93
CA THR A 382 17.02 0.83 -19.35
C THR A 382 16.08 -0.01 -20.22
N THR A 383 14.80 -0.14 -19.84
CA THR A 383 13.84 -0.96 -20.58
C THR A 383 12.57 -0.14 -20.79
N GLU A 384 12.60 0.70 -21.82
CA GLU A 384 11.40 1.21 -22.49
C GLU A 384 10.72 0.04 -23.20
N GLN A 385 9.97 -0.78 -22.48
CA GLN A 385 9.01 -1.68 -23.10
C GLN A 385 7.63 -1.01 -23.12
N PRO A 386 6.90 -1.06 -24.25
CA PRO A 386 5.58 -0.48 -24.33
C PRO A 386 4.63 -1.23 -23.41
N ILE A 387 4.30 -0.60 -22.28
CA ILE A 387 3.47 -1.14 -21.19
C ILE A 387 2.08 -1.58 -21.68
N ARG A 388 1.60 -1.04 -22.81
CA ARG A 388 0.36 -1.46 -23.48
C ARG A 388 0.33 -2.95 -23.86
N ALA A 389 1.46 -3.53 -24.30
CA ALA A 389 1.50 -4.92 -24.73
C ALA A 389 1.42 -5.91 -23.55
N ALA A 390 2.01 -5.56 -22.40
CA ALA A 390 2.03 -6.43 -21.23
C ALA A 390 0.68 -6.48 -20.50
N ALA A 391 -0.04 -5.35 -20.41
CA ALA A 391 -1.39 -5.33 -19.81
C ALA A 391 -2.40 -6.13 -20.65
N CYS A 392 -2.34 -6.00 -21.98
CA CYS A 392 -3.24 -6.70 -22.90
C CYS A 392 -2.91 -8.21 -23.02
N ALA A 393 -1.63 -8.60 -22.87
CA ALA A 393 -1.22 -10.01 -22.83
C ALA A 393 -1.67 -10.73 -21.55
N HIS A 394 -1.62 -10.05 -20.38
CA HIS A 394 -2.01 -10.65 -19.11
C HIS A 394 -3.53 -10.90 -19.01
N GLU A 395 -4.36 -10.04 -19.61
CA GLU A 395 -5.82 -10.27 -19.68
C GLU A 395 -6.19 -11.50 -20.52
N ARG A 396 -5.41 -11.83 -21.56
CA ARG A 396 -5.64 -13.03 -22.38
C ARG A 396 -5.20 -14.31 -21.67
N GLU A 397 -4.16 -14.25 -20.85
CA GLU A 397 -3.61 -15.40 -20.13
C GLU A 397 -4.41 -15.77 -18.86
N VAL A 398 -5.18 -14.83 -18.31
CA VAL A 398 -6.09 -15.09 -17.17
C VAL A 398 -7.49 -15.53 -17.64
N ALA A 399 -7.82 -15.30 -18.91
CA ALA A 399 -9.09 -15.71 -19.52
C ALA A 399 -9.04 -17.12 -20.17
N SER A 400 -7.85 -17.72 -20.28
CA SER A 400 -7.62 -19.12 -20.69
C SER A 400 -7.34 -20.00 -19.48
#